data_AF-A0A317EIM4-F1
#
_entry.id   AF-A0A317EIM4-F1
#
_cell.length_a   1.000
_cell.length_b   1.000
_cell.length_c   1.000
_cell.angle_alpha   90.00
_cell.angle_beta   90.00
_cell.angle_gamma   90.00
#
_symmetry.space_group_name_H-M   'P 1'
#
loop_
_entity.id
_entity.type
_entity.pdbx_description
1 polymer ?
#
loop_
_entity_poly.entity_id
_entity_poly.type
_entity_poly.pdbx_seq_one_letter_code
_entity_poly.pdbx_strand_id
1 'polypeptide(L)'
;MTFEELFNDPLFVLPKEIPKISNYAKYIKKIFEQYLNLLSEVTDLKNVKGLLSSVTISRTMERQEEFLNGITDAIDLYYAGKPSEAYLALADTISNRVAKNKSMIRIGEYEIGESFYRSRIGTDNFLYKKNQMFHIPFELRGNVATQRYSIPGFPSLYLGKTIYVCWEELKRPDLNIFQVSKLENTDVVTYIDLTPPDFTSGLYNTKVFGYLMAWPLIAACSLKVSNPNSHFKPEYIIPQLLLQWVRNENEVDGIKYNSTNIPAKTIRSDGEFHNLVFLLKKMPPKGYALSFLACSAYLIPYLGNQSRLPLAVIINCQ
;
A
#
# COMPACT_ATOMS: atom_id res chain seq x y z
N MET A 1 -10.68 -6.34 -27.03
CA MET A 1 -9.48 -6.93 -26.41
C MET A 1 -9.87 -8.02 -25.42
N THR A 2 -8.97 -8.97 -25.19
CA THR A 2 -9.10 -10.00 -24.15
C THR A 2 -8.63 -9.50 -22.77
N PHE A 3 -8.97 -10.23 -21.70
CA PHE A 3 -8.45 -9.97 -20.36
C PHE A 3 -6.91 -10.00 -20.30
N GLU A 4 -6.29 -10.89 -21.08
CA GLU A 4 -4.84 -11.00 -21.17
C GLU A 4 -4.20 -9.80 -21.82
N GLU A 5 -4.74 -9.36 -22.96
CA GLU A 5 -4.30 -8.14 -23.64
C GLU A 5 -4.42 -6.92 -22.71
N LEU A 6 -5.51 -6.85 -21.91
CA LEU A 6 -5.75 -5.76 -20.97
C LEU A 6 -4.66 -5.65 -19.91
N PHE A 7 -4.34 -6.75 -19.21
CA PHE A 7 -3.34 -6.71 -18.13
C PHE A 7 -1.89 -6.59 -18.63
N ASN A 8 -1.65 -6.94 -19.89
CA ASN A 8 -0.38 -6.72 -20.56
C ASN A 8 -0.21 -5.27 -21.04
N ASP A 9 -1.28 -4.46 -21.07
CA ASP A 9 -1.18 -3.04 -21.42
C ASP A 9 -0.27 -2.27 -20.44
N PRO A 10 0.62 -1.37 -20.93
CA PRO A 10 1.48 -0.55 -20.08
C PRO A 10 0.73 0.29 -19.03
N LEU A 11 -0.56 0.58 -19.22
CA LEU A 11 -1.40 1.24 -18.24
C LEU A 11 -1.42 0.46 -16.92
N PHE A 12 -1.51 -0.87 -16.93
CA PHE A 12 -1.58 -1.67 -15.71
C PHE A 12 -0.22 -1.86 -15.01
N VAL A 13 0.86 -1.31 -15.56
CA VAL A 13 2.19 -1.33 -14.96
C VAL A 13 2.28 -0.22 -13.89
N LEU A 14 2.36 -0.63 -12.62
CA LEU A 14 2.52 0.24 -11.44
C LEU A 14 3.80 -0.14 -10.68
N PRO A 15 4.49 0.81 -9.99
CA PRO A 15 4.16 2.23 -9.84
C PRO A 15 4.43 3.05 -11.11
N LYS A 16 3.77 4.22 -11.24
CA LYS A 16 3.96 5.14 -12.37
C LYS A 16 4.64 6.44 -11.97
N GLU A 17 5.44 6.98 -12.88
CA GLU A 17 6.04 8.31 -12.76
C GLU A 17 5.13 9.35 -13.43
N ILE A 18 4.96 10.49 -12.77
CA ILE A 18 4.20 11.61 -13.31
C ILE A 18 5.08 12.33 -14.35
N PRO A 19 4.64 12.49 -15.60
CA PRO A 19 5.41 13.21 -16.61
C PRO A 19 5.68 14.66 -16.17
N LYS A 20 6.88 15.19 -16.44
CA LYS A 20 7.30 16.55 -16.04
C LYS A 20 6.35 17.67 -16.51
N ILE A 21 5.64 17.45 -17.62
CA ILE A 21 4.67 18.39 -18.21
C ILE A 21 3.29 18.35 -17.56
N SER A 22 3.09 17.49 -16.56
CA SER A 22 1.81 17.27 -15.88
C SER A 22 1.98 17.47 -14.37
N ASN A 23 0.84 17.59 -13.68
CA ASN A 23 0.77 17.47 -12.23
C ASN A 23 -0.04 16.22 -11.85
N TYR A 24 -0.07 15.91 -10.55
CA TYR A 24 -0.80 14.76 -10.00
C TYR A 24 -2.28 14.72 -10.41
N ALA A 25 -3.04 15.80 -10.15
CA ALA A 25 -4.47 15.86 -10.45
C ALA A 25 -4.77 15.69 -11.94
N LYS A 26 -3.98 16.29 -12.83
CA LYS A 26 -4.16 16.13 -14.28
C LYS A 26 -3.77 14.72 -14.75
N TYR A 27 -2.68 14.18 -14.20
CA TYR A 27 -2.17 12.88 -14.63
C TYR A 27 -3.08 11.73 -14.20
N ILE A 28 -3.68 11.80 -12.99
CA ILE A 28 -4.59 10.76 -12.52
C ILE A 28 -5.88 10.74 -13.34
N LYS A 29 -6.46 11.90 -13.69
CA LYS A 29 -7.64 11.99 -14.58
C LYS A 29 -7.34 11.37 -15.95
N LYS A 30 -6.16 11.66 -16.51
CA LYS A 30 -5.70 11.02 -17.76
C LYS A 30 -5.59 9.49 -17.64
N ILE A 31 -5.02 8.98 -16.54
CA ILE A 31 -4.92 7.53 -16.30
C ILE A 31 -6.32 6.90 -16.21
N PHE A 32 -7.26 7.58 -15.57
CA PHE A 32 -8.64 7.14 -15.41
C PHE A 32 -9.39 7.08 -16.75
N GLU A 33 -9.23 8.10 -17.59
CA GLU A 33 -9.76 8.10 -18.97
C GLU A 33 -9.20 6.93 -19.79
N GLN A 34 -7.87 6.72 -19.73
CA GLN A 34 -7.22 5.60 -20.42
C GLN A 34 -7.74 4.25 -19.93
N TYR A 35 -7.97 4.10 -18.63
CA TYR A 35 -8.52 2.89 -18.03
C TYR A 35 -9.92 2.59 -18.53
N LEU A 36 -10.81 3.59 -18.57
CA LEU A 36 -12.17 3.42 -19.08
C LEU A 36 -12.18 3.04 -20.57
N ASN A 37 -11.32 3.67 -21.38
CA ASN A 37 -11.21 3.35 -22.80
C ASN A 37 -10.81 1.89 -23.00
N LEU A 38 -9.75 1.41 -22.34
CA LEU A 38 -9.33 0.01 -22.42
C LEU A 38 -10.41 -0.94 -21.89
N LEU A 39 -11.03 -0.62 -20.76
CA LEU A 39 -12.09 -1.44 -20.19
C LEU A 39 -13.27 -1.59 -21.15
N SER A 40 -13.64 -0.53 -21.88
CA SER A 40 -14.74 -0.54 -22.84
C SER A 40 -14.52 -1.49 -24.02
N GLU A 41 -13.26 -1.81 -24.33
CA GLU A 41 -12.89 -2.71 -25.41
C GLU A 41 -12.91 -4.19 -24.99
N VAL A 42 -13.10 -4.50 -23.71
CA VAL A 42 -13.04 -5.87 -23.19
C VAL A 42 -14.28 -6.66 -23.60
N THR A 43 -14.09 -7.78 -24.32
CA THR A 43 -15.19 -8.57 -24.89
C THR A 43 -15.47 -9.89 -24.16
N ASP A 44 -14.57 -10.32 -23.29
CA ASP A 44 -14.54 -11.65 -22.68
C ASP A 44 -14.78 -11.65 -21.16
N LEU A 45 -15.25 -10.53 -20.59
CA LEU A 45 -15.63 -10.40 -19.17
C LEU A 45 -16.55 -11.53 -18.67
N LYS A 46 -17.44 -12.01 -19.54
CA LYS A 46 -18.37 -13.12 -19.26
C LYS A 46 -17.68 -14.45 -18.95
N ASN A 47 -16.39 -14.59 -19.30
CA ASN A 47 -15.63 -15.81 -19.10
C ASN A 47 -15.01 -15.91 -17.69
N VAL A 48 -15.07 -14.85 -16.87
CA VAL A 48 -14.54 -14.86 -15.51
C VAL A 48 -15.32 -15.84 -14.63
N LYS A 49 -14.65 -16.89 -14.16
CA LYS A 49 -15.25 -17.93 -13.32
C LYS A 49 -15.64 -17.35 -11.95
N GLY A 50 -16.81 -17.72 -11.46
CA GLY A 50 -17.32 -17.30 -10.15
C GLY A 50 -18.02 -15.94 -10.14
N LEU A 51 -18.08 -15.23 -11.28
CA LEU A 51 -19.03 -14.13 -11.43
C LEU A 51 -20.44 -14.68 -11.66
N LEU A 52 -21.42 -14.04 -11.04
CA LEU A 52 -22.82 -14.25 -11.41
C LEU A 52 -23.01 -13.81 -12.87
N SER A 53 -23.79 -14.57 -13.63
CA SER A 53 -24.04 -14.39 -15.08
C SER A 53 -24.64 -13.04 -15.50
N SER A 54 -24.82 -12.09 -14.56
CA SER A 54 -25.43 -10.77 -14.73
C SER A 54 -24.43 -9.61 -14.82
N VAL A 55 -23.12 -9.86 -14.80
CA VAL A 55 -22.11 -8.79 -14.98
C VAL A 55 -21.95 -8.44 -16.46
N THR A 56 -22.60 -7.35 -16.88
CA THR A 56 -22.44 -6.80 -18.23
C THR A 56 -21.32 -5.76 -18.28
N ILE A 57 -20.70 -5.56 -19.44
CA ILE A 57 -19.71 -4.50 -19.64
C ILE A 57 -20.32 -3.13 -19.34
N SER A 58 -21.55 -2.84 -19.79
CA SER A 58 -22.23 -1.56 -19.56
C SER A 58 -22.41 -1.25 -18.08
N ARG A 59 -22.86 -2.23 -17.27
CA ARG A 59 -22.99 -2.04 -15.82
C ARG A 59 -21.62 -1.91 -15.13
N THR A 60 -20.60 -2.57 -15.68
CA THR A 60 -19.23 -2.47 -15.18
C THR A 60 -18.68 -1.07 -15.44
N MET A 61 -18.89 -0.52 -16.63
CA MET A 61 -18.51 0.83 -17.02
C MET A 61 -19.18 1.89 -16.16
N GLU A 62 -20.51 1.85 -16.03
CA GLU A 62 -21.29 2.77 -15.18
C GLU A 62 -20.73 2.82 -13.74
N ARG A 63 -20.52 1.65 -13.14
CA ARG A 63 -19.93 1.55 -11.80
C ARG A 63 -18.51 2.11 -11.75
N GLN A 64 -17.71 1.87 -12.78
CA GLN A 64 -16.35 2.41 -12.82
C GLN A 64 -16.37 3.93 -12.93
N GLU A 65 -17.17 4.51 -13.83
CA GLU A 65 -17.32 5.96 -13.96
C GLU A 65 -17.73 6.62 -12.62
N GLU A 66 -18.73 6.08 -11.91
CA GLU A 66 -19.12 6.56 -10.58
C GLU A 66 -17.93 6.62 -9.61
N PHE A 67 -17.08 5.59 -9.63
CA PHE A 67 -15.95 5.45 -8.71
C PHE A 67 -14.76 6.33 -9.07
N LEU A 68 -14.46 6.44 -10.37
CA LEU A 68 -13.43 7.34 -10.89
C LEU A 68 -13.80 8.80 -10.62
N ASN A 69 -15.07 9.16 -10.78
CA ASN A 69 -15.59 10.48 -10.44
C ASN A 69 -15.45 10.76 -8.94
N GLY A 70 -15.89 9.85 -8.08
CA GLY A 70 -15.76 10.02 -6.62
C GLY A 70 -14.32 10.17 -6.13
N ILE A 71 -13.36 9.42 -6.71
CA ILE A 71 -11.92 9.61 -6.41
C ILE A 71 -11.44 10.97 -6.91
N THR A 72 -11.88 11.40 -8.09
CA THR A 72 -11.51 12.69 -8.68
C THR A 72 -12.05 13.86 -7.85
N ASP A 73 -13.30 13.77 -7.40
CA ASP A 73 -13.95 14.77 -6.55
C ASP A 73 -13.22 14.92 -5.21
N ALA A 74 -12.80 13.80 -4.60
CA ALA A 74 -12.00 13.83 -3.38
C ALA A 74 -10.67 14.57 -3.60
N ILE A 75 -10.01 14.38 -4.74
CA ILE A 75 -8.79 15.11 -5.09
C ILE A 75 -9.09 16.60 -5.26
N ASP A 76 -10.10 16.95 -6.05
CA ASP A 76 -10.44 18.35 -6.33
C ASP A 76 -10.83 19.11 -5.04
N LEU A 77 -11.61 18.47 -4.15
CA LEU A 77 -11.94 19.01 -2.82
C LEU A 77 -10.70 19.23 -1.95
N TYR A 78 -9.75 18.29 -1.97
CA TYR A 78 -8.50 18.44 -1.22
C TYR A 78 -7.69 19.64 -1.74
N TYR A 79 -7.57 19.78 -3.06
CA TYR A 79 -6.91 20.93 -3.69
C TYR A 79 -7.63 22.26 -3.42
N ALA A 80 -8.95 22.23 -3.24
CA ALA A 80 -9.75 23.38 -2.81
C ALA A 80 -9.58 23.73 -1.31
N GLY A 81 -8.69 23.05 -0.59
CA GLY A 81 -8.43 23.31 0.84
C GLY A 81 -9.50 22.72 1.76
N LYS A 82 -10.24 21.70 1.31
CA LYS A 82 -11.34 21.07 2.05
C LYS A 82 -11.03 19.61 2.40
N PRO A 83 -10.00 19.33 3.22
CA PRO A 83 -9.58 17.96 3.50
C PRO A 83 -10.67 17.11 4.18
N SER A 84 -11.54 17.71 4.98
CA SER A 84 -12.68 16.99 5.58
C SER A 84 -13.71 16.57 4.55
N GLU A 85 -14.08 17.46 3.61
CA GLU A 85 -15.02 17.13 2.54
C GLU A 85 -14.41 16.10 1.58
N ALA A 86 -13.11 16.23 1.28
CA ALA A 86 -12.36 15.25 0.49
C ALA A 86 -12.38 13.85 1.12
N TYR A 87 -12.20 13.76 2.44
CA TYR A 87 -12.31 12.50 3.17
C TYR A 87 -13.70 11.91 3.05
N LEU A 88 -14.76 12.69 3.31
CA LEU A 88 -16.14 12.22 3.21
C LEU A 88 -16.47 11.73 1.80
N ALA A 89 -16.08 12.49 0.77
CA ALA A 89 -16.29 12.11 -0.63
C ALA A 89 -15.62 10.76 -0.96
N LEU A 90 -14.37 10.56 -0.54
CA LEU A 90 -13.68 9.28 -0.77
C LEU A 90 -14.30 8.15 0.06
N ALA A 91 -14.61 8.40 1.33
CA ALA A 91 -15.22 7.41 2.23
C ALA A 91 -16.56 6.92 1.67
N ASP A 92 -17.46 7.84 1.28
CA ASP A 92 -18.74 7.50 0.68
C ASP A 92 -18.56 6.74 -0.64
N THR A 93 -17.59 7.16 -1.46
CA THR A 93 -17.25 6.48 -2.72
C THR A 93 -16.84 5.03 -2.48
N ILE A 94 -15.98 4.79 -1.48
CA ILE A 94 -15.49 3.46 -1.13
C ILE A 94 -16.62 2.63 -0.49
N SER A 95 -17.31 3.15 0.53
CA SER A 95 -18.35 2.42 1.27
C SER A 95 -19.54 2.07 0.37
N ASN A 96 -19.99 2.98 -0.50
CA ASN A 96 -21.02 2.67 -1.51
C ASN A 96 -20.56 1.57 -2.47
N ARG A 97 -19.28 1.58 -2.85
CA ARG A 97 -18.73 0.57 -3.75
C ARG A 97 -18.65 -0.81 -3.10
N VAL A 98 -18.24 -0.89 -1.82
CA VAL A 98 -18.22 -2.12 -1.02
C VAL A 98 -19.64 -2.65 -0.81
N ALA A 99 -20.60 -1.79 -0.45
CA ALA A 99 -21.99 -2.18 -0.26
C ALA A 99 -22.62 -2.75 -1.53
N LYS A 100 -22.36 -2.14 -2.70
CA LYS A 100 -22.84 -2.62 -4.01
C LYS A 100 -22.13 -3.90 -4.49
N ASN A 101 -20.90 -4.15 -4.02
CA ASN A 101 -20.12 -5.34 -4.39
C ASN A 101 -19.00 -5.63 -3.37
N LYS A 102 -19.21 -6.62 -2.49
CA LYS A 102 -18.27 -6.98 -1.41
C LYS A 102 -16.89 -7.42 -1.90
N SER A 103 -16.75 -7.96 -3.12
CA SER A 103 -15.46 -8.44 -3.65
C SER A 103 -14.56 -7.32 -4.20
N MET A 104 -14.98 -6.05 -4.07
CA MET A 104 -14.28 -4.89 -4.64
C MET A 104 -13.06 -4.47 -3.84
N ILE A 105 -13.14 -4.50 -2.51
CA ILE A 105 -11.97 -4.36 -1.66
C ILE A 105 -11.50 -5.77 -1.36
N ARG A 106 -10.33 -6.11 -1.87
CA ARG A 106 -9.72 -7.40 -1.55
C ARG A 106 -9.19 -7.30 -0.13
N ILE A 107 -9.82 -8.04 0.78
CA ILE A 107 -9.32 -8.24 2.12
C ILE A 107 -8.46 -9.50 2.09
N GLY A 108 -7.21 -9.34 2.50
CA GLY A 108 -6.31 -10.45 2.75
C GLY A 108 -6.12 -10.66 4.25
N GLU A 109 -5.53 -11.78 4.58
CA GLU A 109 -5.26 -12.20 5.93
C GLU A 109 -3.84 -12.79 6.01
N TYR A 110 -3.17 -12.60 7.14
CA TYR A 110 -2.00 -13.40 7.51
C TYR A 110 -2.32 -14.17 8.79
N GLU A 111 -2.02 -15.46 8.74
CA GLU A 111 -2.10 -16.36 9.88
C GLU A 111 -1.07 -15.98 10.95
N ILE A 112 -1.28 -16.48 12.17
CA ILE A 112 -0.37 -16.28 13.31
C ILE A 112 1.05 -16.77 12.95
N GLY A 113 2.06 -16.01 13.37
CA GLY A 113 3.48 -16.34 13.17
C GLY A 113 4.05 -15.86 11.83
N GLU A 114 3.28 -15.12 11.05
CA GLU A 114 3.77 -14.46 9.85
C GLU A 114 4.84 -13.41 10.18
N SER A 115 5.90 -13.42 9.37
CA SER A 115 7.07 -12.57 9.59
C SER A 115 7.03 -11.30 8.76
N PHE A 116 7.38 -10.20 9.43
CA PHE A 116 7.50 -8.85 8.87
C PHE A 116 8.79 -8.20 9.37
N TYR A 117 9.24 -7.16 8.66
CA TYR A 117 10.49 -6.49 8.96
C TYR A 117 10.29 -4.99 9.09
N ARG A 118 11.03 -4.37 10.01
CA ARG A 118 11.14 -2.91 10.10
C ARG A 118 12.60 -2.54 10.11
N SER A 119 12.96 -1.54 9.31
CA SER A 119 14.32 -0.98 9.29
C SER A 119 14.34 0.45 9.81
N ARG A 120 15.51 0.86 10.32
CA ARG A 120 15.84 2.25 10.64
C ARG A 120 17.29 2.53 10.29
N ILE A 121 17.59 3.79 9.98
CA ILE A 121 18.97 4.27 9.84
C ILE A 121 19.47 4.64 11.23
N GLY A 122 20.49 3.93 11.71
CA GLY A 122 21.22 4.25 12.94
C GLY A 122 22.57 4.87 12.61
N THR A 123 22.73 6.16 12.88
CA THR A 123 23.98 6.89 12.66
C THR A 123 24.96 6.76 13.83
N ASP A 124 24.43 6.40 14.98
CA ASP A 124 25.21 6.19 16.19
C ASP A 124 25.61 4.71 16.20
N ASN A 125 26.83 4.37 16.61
CA ASN A 125 27.34 2.99 16.64
C ASN A 125 26.59 2.07 17.64
N PHE A 126 25.37 2.42 18.04
CA PHE A 126 24.53 1.73 19.00
C PHE A 126 23.28 1.14 18.32
N LEU A 127 22.87 -0.01 18.81
CA LEU A 127 21.64 -0.67 18.36
C LEU A 127 20.40 0.03 18.93
N TYR A 128 19.36 0.14 18.11
CA TYR A 128 18.05 0.58 18.56
C TYR A 128 17.44 -0.43 19.54
N LYS A 129 16.91 0.09 20.66
CA LYS A 129 16.12 -0.70 21.63
C LYS A 129 14.83 -1.21 20.98
N LYS A 130 14.23 -2.26 21.57
CA LYS A 130 13.10 -3.00 20.98
C LYS A 130 11.91 -2.09 20.71
N ASN A 131 11.65 -1.21 21.66
CA ASN A 131 10.63 -0.19 21.56
C ASN A 131 10.95 0.88 20.49
N GLN A 132 12.22 1.23 20.27
CA GLN A 132 12.62 2.17 19.20
C GLN A 132 12.47 1.58 17.80
N MET A 133 12.47 0.25 17.67
CA MET A 133 12.12 -0.49 16.46
C MET A 133 10.61 -0.74 16.31
N PHE A 134 9.78 -0.06 17.08
CA PHE A 134 8.33 -0.03 16.89
C PHE A 134 7.86 1.32 16.33
N HIS A 135 6.57 1.65 16.38
CA HIS A 135 6.08 2.97 15.97
C HIS A 135 6.60 4.08 16.90
N ILE A 136 6.52 5.35 16.48
CA ILE A 136 6.93 6.48 17.32
C ILE A 136 6.00 6.56 18.56
N PRO A 137 6.52 6.72 19.80
CA PRO A 137 5.70 6.88 21.00
C PRO A 137 4.65 8.00 20.85
N PHE A 138 3.48 7.85 21.47
CA PHE A 138 2.38 8.81 21.31
C PHE A 138 2.69 10.22 21.83
N GLU A 139 3.53 10.34 22.85
CA GLU A 139 4.05 11.60 23.39
C GLU A 139 5.07 12.27 22.46
N LEU A 140 5.67 11.52 21.52
CA LEU A 140 6.61 12.02 20.52
C LEU A 140 5.94 12.21 19.14
N ARG A 141 4.61 12.37 19.10
CA ARG A 141 3.85 12.49 17.85
C ARG A 141 4.26 13.67 16.96
N GLY A 142 4.91 14.70 17.51
CA GLY A 142 5.52 15.78 16.74
C GLY A 142 6.63 15.31 15.78
N ASN A 143 7.21 14.13 16.02
CA ASN A 143 8.25 13.54 15.18
C ASN A 143 7.67 12.65 14.05
N VAL A 144 6.34 12.51 13.96
CA VAL A 144 5.69 11.72 12.91
C VAL A 144 5.75 12.52 11.61
N ALA A 145 6.74 12.19 10.78
CA ALA A 145 6.84 12.73 9.43
C ALA A 145 5.71 12.20 8.54
N THR A 146 5.34 12.98 7.53
CA THR A 146 4.36 12.57 6.51
C THR A 146 4.90 11.42 5.66
N GLN A 147 4.13 10.35 5.60
CA GLN A 147 4.37 9.17 4.76
C GLN A 147 3.22 9.02 3.76
N ARG A 148 3.35 8.07 2.82
CA ARG A 148 2.31 7.79 1.83
C ARG A 148 0.98 7.50 2.51
N TYR A 149 0.97 6.52 3.40
CA TYR A 149 -0.18 6.21 4.24
C TYR A 149 0.07 6.76 5.63
N SER A 150 -0.24 8.03 5.90
CA SER A 150 -0.12 8.63 7.24
C SER A 150 -1.27 9.56 7.56
N ILE A 151 -1.62 9.68 8.84
CA ILE A 151 -2.47 10.75 9.35
C ILE A 151 -1.57 11.67 10.18
N PRO A 152 -1.58 13.00 9.97
CA PRO A 152 -0.72 13.92 10.72
C PRO A 152 -0.82 13.72 12.24
N GLY A 153 0.33 13.53 12.89
CA GLY A 153 0.40 13.31 14.33
C GLY A 153 -0.12 11.95 14.82
N PHE A 154 -0.44 11.02 13.93
CA PHE A 154 -0.88 9.66 14.26
C PHE A 154 0.26 8.66 13.99
N PRO A 155 0.89 8.10 15.03
CA PRO A 155 1.87 7.02 14.85
C PRO A 155 1.23 5.80 14.17
N SER A 156 1.87 5.33 13.10
CA SER A 156 1.51 4.09 12.41
C SER A 156 2.71 3.16 12.35
N LEU A 157 2.47 1.86 12.22
CA LEU A 157 3.54 0.87 12.10
C LEU A 157 3.74 0.46 10.64
N TYR A 158 4.80 0.95 10.03
CA TYR A 158 5.24 0.53 8.70
C TYR A 158 6.21 -0.64 8.79
N LEU A 159 5.95 -1.66 8.00
CA LEU A 159 6.73 -2.88 7.87
C LEU A 159 6.92 -3.22 6.39
N GLY A 160 8.05 -3.85 6.05
CA GLY A 160 8.25 -4.51 4.77
C GLY A 160 8.08 -6.01 4.92
N LYS A 161 7.62 -6.68 3.87
CA LYS A 161 7.54 -8.15 3.87
C LYS A 161 8.91 -8.82 3.84
N THR A 162 9.90 -8.14 3.26
CA THR A 162 11.29 -8.59 3.21
C THR A 162 12.24 -7.48 3.64
N ILE A 163 13.43 -7.86 4.11
CA ILE A 163 14.53 -6.93 4.41
C ILE A 163 14.88 -6.08 3.19
N TYR A 164 14.81 -6.68 1.99
CA TYR A 164 15.06 -6.00 0.73
C TYR A 164 14.07 -4.84 0.50
N VAL A 165 12.77 -5.07 0.71
CA VAL A 165 11.75 -4.01 0.64
C VAL A 165 12.07 -2.88 1.62
N CYS A 166 12.42 -3.22 2.87
CA CYS A 166 12.81 -2.24 3.87
C CYS A 166 14.05 -1.41 3.48
N TRP A 167 15.02 -2.02 2.81
CA TRP A 167 16.22 -1.35 2.31
C TRP A 167 15.91 -0.38 1.17
N GLU A 168 15.05 -0.78 0.23
CA GLU A 168 14.58 0.07 -0.86
C GLU A 168 13.75 1.27 -0.36
N GLU A 169 12.90 1.07 0.65
CA GLU A 169 12.14 2.17 1.28
C GLU A 169 13.04 3.21 1.97
N LEU A 170 14.14 2.77 2.58
CA LEU A 170 15.15 3.67 3.16
C LEU A 170 16.12 4.26 2.13
N LYS A 171 15.89 4.06 0.83
CA LYS A 171 16.76 4.54 -0.26
C LYS A 171 18.15 3.92 -0.25
N ARG A 172 18.21 2.62 0.05
CA ARG A 172 19.42 1.81 -0.03
C ARG A 172 20.59 2.37 0.78
N PRO A 173 20.41 2.63 2.09
CA PRO A 173 21.50 3.11 2.94
C PRO A 173 22.62 2.08 3.00
N ASP A 174 23.82 2.51 3.38
CA ASP A 174 24.92 1.61 3.65
C ASP A 174 24.56 0.61 4.76
N LEU A 175 25.04 -0.62 4.62
CA LEU A 175 24.67 -1.71 5.52
C LEU A 175 25.17 -1.50 6.95
N ASN A 176 26.20 -0.70 7.16
CA ASN A 176 26.73 -0.36 8.48
C ASN A 176 25.78 0.52 9.32
N ILE A 177 24.91 1.30 8.66
CA ILE A 177 23.92 2.18 9.32
C ILE A 177 22.50 1.64 9.18
N PHE A 178 22.31 0.51 8.51
CA PHE A 178 21.01 -0.12 8.28
C PHE A 178 20.71 -1.17 9.36
N GLN A 179 19.80 -0.85 10.28
CA GLN A 179 19.39 -1.74 11.37
C GLN A 179 17.99 -2.29 11.09
N VAL A 180 17.77 -3.58 11.36
CA VAL A 180 16.50 -4.26 11.07
C VAL A 180 16.01 -5.06 12.28
N SER A 181 14.69 -5.06 12.49
CA SER A 181 14.01 -5.96 13.42
C SER A 181 13.01 -6.83 12.67
N LYS A 182 12.94 -8.10 13.06
CA LYS A 182 11.87 -9.03 12.69
C LYS A 182 10.74 -8.92 13.70
N LEU A 183 9.51 -8.79 13.19
CA LEU A 183 8.28 -8.81 13.95
C LEU A 183 7.40 -9.95 13.45
N GLU A 184 6.75 -10.64 14.37
CA GLU A 184 5.80 -11.71 14.09
C GLU A 184 4.45 -11.36 14.67
N ASN A 185 3.38 -11.64 13.93
CA ASN A 185 2.03 -11.46 14.47
C ASN A 185 1.66 -12.60 15.41
N THR A 186 1.08 -12.24 16.55
CA THR A 186 0.59 -13.13 17.59
C THR A 186 -0.90 -13.44 17.44
N ASP A 187 -1.60 -12.63 16.64
CA ASP A 187 -2.99 -12.83 16.25
C ASP A 187 -3.10 -12.84 14.72
N VAL A 188 -4.19 -13.37 14.19
CA VAL A 188 -4.57 -13.19 12.79
C VAL A 188 -4.65 -11.70 12.46
N VAL A 189 -4.08 -11.28 11.32
CA VAL A 189 -4.11 -9.87 10.88
C VAL A 189 -4.77 -9.73 9.53
N THR A 190 -5.73 -8.81 9.43
CA THR A 190 -6.44 -8.54 8.19
C THR A 190 -5.99 -7.23 7.56
N TYR A 191 -6.02 -7.15 6.24
CA TYR A 191 -5.56 -5.98 5.53
C TYR A 191 -6.28 -5.78 4.20
N ILE A 192 -6.34 -4.53 3.75
CA ILE A 192 -6.70 -4.23 2.38
C ILE A 192 -5.51 -4.54 1.47
N ASP A 193 -5.74 -5.37 0.47
CA ASP A 193 -4.75 -5.76 -0.51
C ASP A 193 -4.80 -4.87 -1.75
N LEU A 194 -3.79 -4.00 -1.89
CA LEU A 194 -3.58 -3.15 -3.06
C LEU A 194 -2.49 -3.70 -4.02
N THR A 195 -2.08 -4.97 -3.87
CA THR A 195 -1.04 -5.62 -4.67
C THR A 195 -1.65 -6.45 -5.81
N PRO A 196 -1.00 -6.62 -6.97
CA PRO A 196 -1.54 -7.46 -8.04
C PRO A 196 -1.75 -8.89 -7.52
N PRO A 197 -2.83 -9.58 -7.95
CA PRO A 197 -3.03 -10.98 -7.63
C PRO A 197 -1.99 -11.85 -8.34
N ASP A 198 -1.87 -13.09 -7.91
CA ASP A 198 -1.13 -14.11 -8.66
C ASP A 198 -1.86 -14.45 -9.97
N PHE A 199 -1.29 -13.99 -11.09
CA PHE A 199 -1.80 -14.23 -12.43
C PHE A 199 -1.49 -15.65 -12.94
N THR A 200 -0.59 -16.42 -12.31
CA THR A 200 -0.22 -17.78 -12.75
C THR A 200 -1.37 -18.77 -12.58
N SER A 201 -2.26 -18.53 -11.61
CA SER A 201 -3.50 -19.27 -11.40
C SER A 201 -4.58 -19.04 -12.48
N GLY A 202 -4.25 -18.23 -13.51
CA GLY A 202 -5.12 -17.88 -14.62
C GLY A 202 -5.84 -16.54 -14.44
N LEU A 203 -6.18 -15.89 -15.56
CA LEU A 203 -6.73 -14.53 -15.57
C LEU A 203 -8.25 -14.44 -15.31
N TYR A 204 -8.98 -15.51 -15.56
CA TYR A 204 -10.45 -15.54 -15.52
C TYR A 204 -10.98 -15.99 -14.16
N ASN A 205 -10.59 -15.29 -13.09
CA ASN A 205 -11.06 -15.56 -11.73
C ASN A 205 -11.50 -14.28 -10.99
N THR A 206 -12.25 -14.45 -9.90
CA THR A 206 -12.81 -13.34 -9.11
C THR A 206 -11.76 -12.46 -8.44
N LYS A 207 -10.55 -12.97 -8.12
CA LYS A 207 -9.45 -12.17 -7.54
C LYS A 207 -8.88 -11.20 -8.57
N VAL A 208 -8.68 -11.67 -9.81
CA VAL A 208 -8.20 -10.85 -10.93
C VAL A 208 -9.25 -9.81 -11.33
N PHE A 209 -10.51 -10.20 -11.40
CA PHE A 209 -11.60 -9.26 -11.61
C PHE A 209 -11.71 -8.22 -10.48
N GLY A 210 -11.59 -8.65 -9.22
CA GLY A 210 -11.55 -7.74 -8.07
C GLY A 210 -10.40 -6.75 -8.15
N TYR A 211 -9.22 -7.20 -8.59
CA TYR A 211 -8.08 -6.33 -8.85
C TYR A 211 -8.35 -5.32 -9.97
N LEU A 212 -8.90 -5.76 -11.12
CA LEU A 212 -9.32 -4.85 -12.20
C LEU A 212 -10.23 -3.76 -11.65
N MET A 213 -11.20 -4.16 -10.82
CA MET A 213 -12.20 -3.25 -10.31
C MET A 213 -11.69 -2.29 -9.22
N ALA A 214 -10.71 -2.72 -8.42
CA ALA A 214 -10.01 -1.87 -7.44
C ALA A 214 -8.89 -1.04 -8.08
N TRP A 215 -8.50 -1.35 -9.33
CA TRP A 215 -7.32 -0.78 -9.98
C TRP A 215 -7.27 0.75 -9.97
N PRO A 216 -8.35 1.51 -10.19
CA PRO A 216 -8.31 2.98 -10.13
C PRO A 216 -7.82 3.53 -8.78
N LEU A 217 -8.28 2.94 -7.66
CA LEU A 217 -7.83 3.29 -6.31
C LEU A 217 -6.36 2.88 -6.09
N ILE A 218 -5.98 1.69 -6.56
CA ILE A 218 -4.60 1.19 -6.49
C ILE A 218 -3.66 2.12 -7.27
N ALA A 219 -4.04 2.54 -8.48
CA ALA A 219 -3.28 3.44 -9.33
C ALA A 219 -3.11 4.82 -8.67
N ALA A 220 -4.19 5.38 -8.12
CA ALA A 220 -4.15 6.64 -7.37
C ALA A 220 -3.23 6.58 -6.13
N CYS A 221 -3.05 5.39 -5.56
CA CYS A 221 -2.12 5.16 -4.46
C CYS A 221 -0.66 4.87 -4.89
N SER A 222 -0.44 4.50 -6.16
CA SER A 222 0.83 3.95 -6.65
C SER A 222 1.62 4.91 -7.55
N LEU A 223 1.28 6.21 -7.56
CA LEU A 223 2.08 7.22 -8.25
C LEU A 223 3.34 7.56 -7.44
N LYS A 224 4.49 7.58 -8.12
CA LYS A 224 5.76 8.01 -7.53
C LYS A 224 5.73 9.51 -7.23
N VAL A 225 6.29 9.87 -6.08
CA VAL A 225 6.41 11.27 -5.66
C VAL A 225 7.34 12.01 -6.62
N SER A 226 6.83 13.07 -7.24
CA SER A 226 7.58 13.87 -8.20
C SER A 226 8.65 14.72 -7.51
N ASN A 227 8.33 15.29 -6.35
CA ASN A 227 9.20 16.16 -5.57
C ASN A 227 9.41 15.61 -4.13
N PRO A 228 10.38 14.70 -3.90
CA PRO A 228 10.57 14.05 -2.60
C PRO A 228 10.84 15.01 -1.44
N ASN A 229 11.47 16.15 -1.72
CA ASN A 229 11.85 17.15 -0.72
C ASN A 229 10.71 18.10 -0.33
N SER A 230 9.58 18.09 -1.05
CA SER A 230 8.42 18.93 -0.70
C SER A 230 7.74 18.42 0.58
N HIS A 231 7.35 19.33 1.46
CA HIS A 231 6.57 18.99 2.66
C HIS A 231 5.22 18.39 2.30
N PHE A 232 4.54 18.99 1.33
CA PHE A 232 3.32 18.48 0.75
C PHE A 232 3.62 17.67 -0.51
N LYS A 233 3.04 16.46 -0.58
CA LYS A 233 3.18 15.53 -1.70
C LYS A 233 1.77 15.19 -2.18
N PRO A 234 1.30 15.76 -3.30
CA PRO A 234 -0.05 15.48 -3.80
C PRO A 234 -0.33 13.99 -4.01
N GLU A 235 0.70 13.22 -4.33
CA GLU A 235 0.62 11.77 -4.52
C GLU A 235 0.21 11.01 -3.24
N TYR A 236 0.18 11.69 -2.09
CA TYR A 236 -0.25 11.12 -0.82
C TYR A 236 -1.73 11.41 -0.50
N ILE A 237 -2.43 12.26 -1.27
CA ILE A 237 -3.83 12.62 -0.99
C ILE A 237 -4.70 11.37 -0.83
N ILE A 238 -4.86 10.56 -1.89
CA ILE A 238 -5.72 9.37 -1.85
C ILE A 238 -5.21 8.31 -0.84
N PRO A 239 -3.91 7.97 -0.78
CA PRO A 239 -3.38 7.08 0.26
C PRO A 239 -3.70 7.49 1.70
N GLN A 240 -3.59 8.79 2.03
CA GLN A 240 -3.83 9.28 3.38
C GLN A 240 -5.32 9.27 3.73
N LEU A 241 -6.18 9.68 2.78
CA LEU A 241 -7.63 9.58 2.94
C LEU A 241 -8.08 8.12 3.07
N LEU A 242 -7.51 7.21 2.29
CA LEU A 242 -7.77 5.77 2.40
C LEU A 242 -7.35 5.24 3.78
N LEU A 243 -6.17 5.61 4.30
CA LEU A 243 -5.76 5.19 5.63
C LEU A 243 -6.74 5.70 6.72
N GLN A 244 -7.24 6.92 6.58
CA GLN A 244 -8.26 7.46 7.47
C GLN A 244 -9.57 6.68 7.39
N TRP A 245 -9.98 6.24 6.21
CA TRP A 245 -11.16 5.40 6.02
C TRP A 245 -10.98 4.04 6.71
N VAL A 246 -9.86 3.35 6.45
CA VAL A 246 -9.50 2.08 7.12
C VAL A 246 -9.53 2.21 8.64
N ARG A 247 -9.06 3.34 9.17
CA ARG A 247 -9.10 3.62 10.61
C ARG A 247 -10.51 3.69 11.18
N ASN A 248 -11.48 4.15 10.41
CA ASN A 248 -12.84 4.34 10.87
C ASN A 248 -13.71 3.10 10.68
N GLU A 249 -13.39 2.23 9.72
CA GLU A 249 -14.19 1.05 9.39
C GLU A 249 -13.98 -0.14 10.35
N ASN A 250 -12.98 -0.14 11.23
CA ASN A 250 -12.70 -1.16 12.27
C ASN A 250 -12.58 -2.64 11.81
N GLU A 251 -12.89 -2.98 10.56
CA GLU A 251 -12.91 -4.34 10.01
C GLU A 251 -11.52 -4.87 9.62
N VAL A 252 -10.56 -3.98 9.36
CA VAL A 252 -9.22 -4.32 8.88
C VAL A 252 -8.11 -3.69 9.74
N ASP A 253 -6.99 -4.39 9.91
CA ASP A 253 -5.86 -3.92 10.74
C ASP A 253 -4.89 -3.02 9.98
N GLY A 254 -4.85 -3.12 8.65
CA GLY A 254 -3.89 -2.37 7.85
C GLY A 254 -4.12 -2.38 6.34
N ILE A 255 -3.11 -1.91 5.62
CA ILE A 255 -3.07 -1.86 4.16
C ILE A 255 -1.77 -2.49 3.69
N LYS A 256 -1.89 -3.45 2.75
CA LYS A 256 -0.78 -4.06 2.02
C LYS A 256 -0.64 -3.38 0.66
N TYR A 257 0.54 -2.86 0.36
CA TYR A 257 0.80 -2.08 -0.87
C TYR A 257 2.22 -2.31 -1.40
N ASN A 258 2.39 -2.25 -2.72
CA ASN A 258 3.72 -2.38 -3.32
C ASN A 258 4.57 -1.13 -3.08
N SER A 259 5.88 -1.32 -2.93
CA SER A 259 6.81 -0.20 -2.86
C SER A 259 6.78 0.63 -4.14
N THR A 260 6.73 1.95 -4.02
CA THR A 260 6.91 2.84 -5.17
C THR A 260 8.38 3.06 -5.54
N ASN A 261 9.30 2.55 -4.73
CA ASN A 261 10.75 2.64 -4.94
C ASN A 261 11.31 1.44 -5.71
N ILE A 262 10.58 0.32 -5.74
CA ILE A 262 10.95 -0.88 -6.50
C ILE A 262 10.43 -0.75 -7.95
N PRO A 263 11.23 -1.09 -8.97
CA PRO A 263 10.77 -1.09 -10.36
C PRO A 263 9.59 -2.03 -10.59
N ALA A 264 8.63 -1.62 -11.42
CA ALA A 264 7.43 -2.39 -11.72
C ALA A 264 7.72 -3.79 -12.29
N LYS A 265 8.79 -3.93 -13.07
CA LYS A 265 9.24 -5.24 -13.61
C LYS A 265 9.62 -6.20 -12.48
N THR A 266 10.26 -5.71 -11.43
CA THR A 266 10.63 -6.51 -10.25
C THR A 266 9.39 -6.88 -9.44
N ILE A 267 8.45 -5.95 -9.27
CA ILE A 267 7.18 -6.21 -8.57
C ILE A 267 6.36 -7.31 -9.26
N ARG A 268 6.43 -7.41 -10.59
CA ARG A 268 5.74 -8.44 -11.38
C ARG A 268 6.50 -9.77 -11.47
N SER A 269 7.70 -9.86 -10.88
CA SER A 269 8.46 -11.13 -10.80
C SER A 269 8.11 -11.91 -9.54
N ASP A 270 8.50 -13.19 -9.48
CA ASP A 270 8.31 -14.04 -8.31
C ASP A 270 9.01 -13.43 -7.08
N GLY A 271 8.22 -12.93 -6.12
CA GLY A 271 8.73 -12.40 -4.87
C GLY A 271 7.73 -11.54 -4.09
N GLU A 272 8.04 -11.29 -2.82
CA GLU A 272 7.18 -10.53 -1.92
C GLU A 272 7.65 -9.08 -1.76
N PHE A 273 7.34 -8.25 -2.75
CA PHE A 273 7.81 -6.86 -2.84
C PHE A 273 6.80 -5.82 -2.31
N HIS A 274 6.20 -6.11 -1.16
CA HIS A 274 5.17 -5.26 -0.58
C HIS A 274 5.50 -4.78 0.84
N ASN A 275 4.95 -3.62 1.15
CA ASN A 275 4.91 -3.03 2.48
C ASN A 275 3.55 -3.27 3.12
N LEU A 276 3.53 -3.15 4.43
CA LEU A 276 2.33 -3.07 5.24
C LEU A 276 2.38 -1.81 6.10
N VAL A 277 1.22 -1.16 6.23
CA VAL A 277 0.98 -0.17 7.28
C VAL A 277 -0.12 -0.69 8.18
N PHE A 278 0.19 -0.85 9.46
CA PHE A 278 -0.78 -1.26 10.48
C PHE A 278 -1.22 -0.06 11.31
N LEU A 279 -2.53 0.00 11.53
CA LEU A 279 -3.17 1.01 12.36
C LEU A 279 -3.20 0.58 13.82
N LEU A 280 -2.98 1.55 14.69
CA LEU A 280 -3.03 1.34 16.13
C LEU A 280 -4.46 1.59 16.62
N LYS A 281 -5.13 0.53 17.08
CA LYS A 281 -6.52 0.59 17.59
C LYS A 281 -6.59 1.23 18.98
N LYS A 282 -5.63 0.93 19.87
CA LYS A 282 -5.54 1.52 21.22
C LYS A 282 -4.47 2.62 21.26
N MET A 283 -4.84 3.80 21.78
CA MET A 283 -3.96 4.96 21.90
C MET A 283 -3.78 5.36 23.37
N PRO A 284 -2.83 4.75 24.11
CA PRO A 284 -2.46 5.23 25.43
C PRO A 284 -1.91 6.68 25.35
N PRO A 285 -2.04 7.46 26.44
CA PRO A 285 -1.55 8.84 26.47
C PRO A 285 -0.02 8.98 26.34
N LYS A 286 0.74 7.93 26.68
CA LYS A 286 2.20 7.83 26.52
C LYS A 286 2.61 6.42 26.09
N GLY A 287 3.81 6.30 25.55
CA GLY A 287 4.43 5.06 25.13
C GLY A 287 3.88 4.54 23.80
N TYR A 288 3.77 3.22 23.74
CA TYR A 288 3.46 2.48 22.53
C TYR A 288 2.08 1.82 22.66
N ALA A 289 1.40 1.59 21.54
CA ALA A 289 0.17 0.83 21.53
C ALA A 289 0.48 -0.64 21.84
N LEU A 290 -0.46 -1.30 22.54
CA LEU A 290 -0.53 -2.76 22.54
C LEU A 290 -0.79 -3.22 21.11
N SER A 291 -0.01 -4.18 20.65
CA SER A 291 -0.04 -4.67 19.28
C SER A 291 -0.13 -6.18 19.26
N PHE A 292 -0.80 -6.70 18.23
CA PHE A 292 -0.75 -8.09 17.81
C PHE A 292 0.62 -8.49 17.24
N LEU A 293 1.67 -7.68 17.37
CA LEU A 293 3.02 -7.97 16.87
C LEU A 293 4.00 -8.09 18.03
N ALA A 294 4.74 -9.19 18.04
CA ALA A 294 5.87 -9.42 18.93
C ALA A 294 7.18 -9.31 18.15
N CYS A 295 8.17 -8.59 18.71
CA CYS A 295 9.52 -8.63 18.15
C CYS A 295 10.20 -9.94 18.55
N SER A 296 10.51 -10.78 17.54
CA SER A 296 11.14 -12.09 17.72
C SER A 296 12.67 -12.03 17.57
N ALA A 297 13.20 -11.13 16.73
CA ALA A 297 14.65 -10.99 16.57
C ALA A 297 15.12 -9.63 16.01
N TYR A 298 16.39 -9.33 16.20
CA TYR A 298 17.15 -8.29 15.52
C TYR A 298 18.04 -8.88 14.43
N LEU A 299 18.15 -8.18 13.31
CA LEU A 299 19.06 -8.53 12.22
C LEU A 299 20.06 -7.41 12.00
N ILE A 300 21.35 -7.73 12.15
CA ILE A 300 22.46 -6.80 11.86
C ILE A 300 23.27 -7.40 10.71
N PRO A 301 23.56 -6.64 9.64
CA PRO A 301 24.50 -7.09 8.60
C PRO A 301 25.90 -7.26 9.23
N TYR A 302 26.40 -8.49 9.30
CA TYR A 302 27.77 -8.75 9.74
C TYR A 302 28.72 -8.64 8.55
N LEU A 303 29.59 -7.63 8.57
CA LEU A 303 30.71 -7.51 7.63
C LEU A 303 31.90 -8.30 8.19
N GLY A 304 31.85 -9.62 8.04
CA GLY A 304 33.03 -10.46 8.22
C GLY A 304 34.00 -10.22 7.06
N ASN A 305 35.30 -10.10 7.37
CA ASN A 305 36.34 -9.96 6.35
C ASN A 305 36.27 -11.12 5.33
N GLN A 306 36.28 -10.75 4.06
CA GLN A 306 36.35 -11.56 2.82
C GLN A 306 35.03 -11.91 2.11
N SER A 307 34.73 -11.08 1.09
CA SER A 307 34.32 -11.47 -0.26
C SER A 307 33.22 -12.52 -0.46
N ARG A 308 32.19 -12.55 0.40
CA ARG A 308 30.87 -13.12 0.08
C ARG A 308 29.77 -12.26 0.71
N LEU A 309 28.58 -12.27 0.10
CA LEU A 309 27.38 -11.52 0.50
C LEU A 309 27.21 -11.45 2.03
N PRO A 310 26.78 -10.31 2.59
CA PRO A 310 26.67 -10.10 4.03
C PRO A 310 25.69 -11.10 4.64
N LEU A 311 26.15 -11.87 5.63
CA LEU A 311 25.33 -12.70 6.50
C LEU A 311 24.64 -11.78 7.52
N ALA A 312 23.32 -11.85 7.61
CA ALA A 312 22.57 -11.16 8.66
C ALA A 312 22.61 -12.01 9.95
N VAL A 313 23.06 -11.43 11.05
CA VAL A 313 23.05 -12.10 12.36
C VAL A 313 21.69 -11.87 13.01
N ILE A 314 20.95 -12.97 13.22
CA ILE A 314 19.69 -12.98 13.98
C ILE A 314 20.05 -13.01 15.47
N ILE A 315 19.73 -11.95 16.21
CA ILE A 315 19.78 -11.91 17.66
C ILE A 315 18.35 -12.08 18.17
N ASN A 316 18.05 -13.23 18.77
CA ASN A 316 16.72 -13.47 19.33
C ASN A 316 16.44 -12.52 20.49
N CYS A 317 15.25 -11.93 20.48
CA CYS A 317 14.77 -11.09 21.58
C CYS A 317 14.26 -12.00 22.70
N GLN A 318 15.09 -12.29 23.71
CA GLN A 318 14.61 -12.75 25.02
C GLN A 318 14.00 -11.57 25.80
#